data_AF-V6LXJ9-F1
#
_entry.id   AF-V6LXJ9-F1
#
_cell.length_a   1.000
_cell.length_b   1.000
_cell.length_c   1.000
_cell.angle_alpha   90.00
_cell.angle_beta   90.00
_cell.angle_gamma   90.00
#
_symmetry.space_group_name_H-M   'P 1'
#
loop_
_entity.id
_entity.type
_entity.pdbx_description
1 polymer ?
#
loop_
_entity_poly.entity_id
_entity_poly.type
_entity_poly.pdbx_seq_one_letter_code
_entity_poly.pdbx_strand_id
1 'polypeptide(L)'
;MPEVLVMEIGTKDPATSDFVSRLLFNFQVMDDNKAAQQRKLVGRVQPFVTEAEYDFTRPYFENLLLIQRNDGKEPQANSPMLYRRYSVQTAPFGCQHYLRACEVVCPQCTAPYPCRFCHDEEQDHELPFREVARVVCCSCQLEQDLHQVCDGCGQVFGDYYCEKCALFDSLGNQAKPIFHSGSLCRVGVAAYYRDCTLCGQCILRECFDSHVCKQEDTCPVCLGTLRDSIYLKSDLPCGHQLHQHCLQGCYDDGNYSCPICRKSTLTVETKQKIKENWLKFIKKIKVPLFLKGLYSEISCNDCQQIFIWPKVNYGYCCPNCDSLNTFETQATTRDNFISYIKGIEEPIINYMDQFEEAFENDEG
;
A
#
# COMPACT_ATOMS: atom_id res chain seq x y z
N MET A 1 -16.03 -21.74 -9.14
CA MET A 1 -15.05 -21.90 -8.04
C MET A 1 -14.10 -20.72 -8.10
N PRO A 2 -13.89 -19.97 -7.00
CA PRO A 2 -12.96 -18.85 -6.99
C PRO A 2 -11.52 -19.32 -7.26
N GLU A 3 -10.78 -18.56 -8.06
CA GLU A 3 -9.34 -18.75 -8.24
C GLU A 3 -8.60 -18.12 -7.05
N VAL A 4 -7.64 -18.86 -6.49
CA VAL A 4 -6.82 -18.44 -5.36
C VAL A 4 -5.37 -18.40 -5.80
N LEU A 5 -4.70 -17.29 -5.51
CA LEU A 5 -3.26 -17.20 -5.64
C LEU A 5 -2.61 -17.83 -4.43
N VAL A 6 -1.79 -18.84 -4.68
CA VAL A 6 -0.96 -19.48 -3.67
C VAL A 6 0.46 -18.98 -3.84
N MET A 7 1.04 -18.48 -2.76
CA MET A 7 2.42 -18.01 -2.74
C MET A 7 3.31 -19.03 -2.03
N GLU A 8 4.43 -19.28 -2.68
CA GLU A 8 5.54 -20.04 -2.12
C GLU A 8 6.70 -19.09 -1.83
N ILE A 9 7.30 -19.24 -0.66
CA ILE A 9 8.57 -18.59 -0.32
C ILE A 9 9.62 -19.68 -0.19
N GLY A 10 10.77 -19.46 -0.83
CA GLY A 10 11.80 -20.48 -0.95
C GLY A 10 13.16 -19.91 -1.33
N THR A 11 14.12 -20.80 -1.58
CA THR A 11 15.46 -20.46 -2.05
C THR A 11 15.66 -20.97 -3.48
N LYS A 12 16.75 -20.57 -4.12
CA LYS A 12 17.22 -21.21 -5.36
C LYS A 12 18.34 -22.18 -5.05
N ASP A 13 18.27 -23.38 -5.62
CA ASP A 13 19.35 -24.35 -5.54
C ASP A 13 20.64 -23.75 -6.15
N PRO A 14 21.77 -23.73 -5.43
CA PRO A 14 23.00 -23.14 -5.93
C PRO A 14 23.59 -23.85 -7.16
N ALA A 15 23.30 -25.13 -7.34
CA ALA A 15 23.82 -25.96 -8.42
C ALA A 15 22.88 -25.99 -9.64
N THR A 16 21.57 -26.06 -9.44
CA THR A 16 20.60 -26.19 -10.55
C THR A 16 19.82 -24.91 -10.85
N SER A 17 19.87 -23.90 -9.97
CA SER A 17 19.02 -22.70 -10.00
C SER A 17 17.51 -22.97 -9.89
N ASP A 18 17.12 -24.19 -9.53
CA ASP A 18 15.71 -24.56 -9.32
C ASP A 18 15.15 -23.91 -8.05
N PHE A 19 13.85 -23.59 -8.08
CA PHE A 19 13.17 -23.02 -6.92
C PHE A 19 12.76 -24.12 -5.93
N VAL A 20 13.24 -24.02 -4.69
CA VAL A 20 12.93 -24.94 -3.60
C VAL A 20 12.01 -24.24 -2.60
N SER A 21 10.74 -24.64 -2.59
CA SER A 21 9.74 -24.08 -1.68
C SER A 21 10.04 -24.45 -0.22
N ARG A 22 9.94 -23.46 0.68
CA ARG A 22 10.10 -23.62 2.14
C ARG A 22 8.81 -23.33 2.90
N LEU A 23 8.02 -22.38 2.41
CA LEU A 23 6.74 -21.96 2.98
C LEU A 23 5.70 -21.91 1.87
N LEU A 24 4.48 -22.34 2.18
CA LEU A 24 3.33 -22.33 1.27
C LEU A 24 2.13 -21.76 2.01
N PHE A 25 1.47 -20.77 1.42
CA PHE A 25 0.21 -20.26 1.96
C PHE A 25 -0.65 -19.62 0.87
N ASN A 26 -1.97 -19.68 1.07
CA ASN A 26 -2.92 -18.93 0.24
C ASN A 26 -2.63 -17.45 0.43
N PHE A 27 -2.35 -16.71 -0.64
CA PHE A 27 -1.91 -15.32 -0.57
C PHE A 27 -3.07 -14.34 -0.71
N GLN A 28 -3.90 -14.52 -1.72
CA GLN A 28 -5.12 -13.73 -1.94
C GLN A 28 -6.07 -14.48 -2.87
N VAL A 29 -7.34 -14.09 -2.86
CA VAL A 29 -8.28 -14.51 -3.90
C VAL A 29 -8.07 -13.64 -5.14
N MET A 30 -8.17 -14.23 -6.33
CA MET A 30 -8.13 -13.47 -7.58
C MET A 30 -9.33 -12.53 -7.66
N ASP A 31 -9.04 -11.27 -7.96
CA ASP A 31 -10.04 -10.20 -8.15
C ASP A 31 -10.15 -9.98 -9.66
N ASP A 32 -11.35 -10.06 -10.21
CA ASP A 32 -11.58 -9.95 -11.65
C ASP A 32 -11.06 -8.62 -12.22
N ASN A 33 -11.15 -7.53 -11.45
CA ASN A 33 -10.64 -6.22 -11.86
C ASN A 33 -9.11 -6.17 -11.93
N LYS A 34 -8.41 -7.04 -11.19
CA LYS A 34 -6.95 -7.11 -11.12
C LYS A 34 -6.37 -8.38 -11.73
N ALA A 35 -7.21 -9.26 -12.28
CA ALA A 35 -6.82 -10.59 -12.73
C ALA A 35 -5.70 -10.55 -13.78
N ALA A 36 -5.70 -9.57 -14.69
CA ALA A 36 -4.64 -9.43 -15.68
C ALA A 36 -3.27 -9.11 -15.06
N GLN A 37 -3.23 -8.25 -14.04
CA GLN A 37 -1.99 -7.91 -13.32
C GLN A 37 -1.54 -9.08 -12.45
N GLN A 38 -2.47 -9.70 -11.72
CA GLN A 38 -2.23 -10.86 -10.88
C GLN A 38 -1.70 -12.05 -11.69
N ARG A 39 -2.26 -12.34 -12.86
CA ARG A 39 -1.78 -13.39 -13.77
C ARG A 39 -0.36 -13.14 -14.28
N LYS A 40 0.08 -11.89 -14.40
CA LYS A 40 1.49 -11.58 -14.74
C LYS A 40 2.47 -11.99 -13.64
N LEU A 41 2.03 -12.13 -12.39
CA LEU A 41 2.87 -12.57 -11.26
C LEU A 41 3.06 -14.10 -11.25
N VAL A 42 2.11 -14.84 -11.81
CA VAL A 42 2.07 -16.30 -11.77
C VAL A 42 3.24 -16.91 -12.55
N GLY A 43 3.88 -17.92 -11.96
CA GLY A 43 5.01 -18.64 -12.55
C GLY A 43 6.34 -17.88 -12.52
N ARG A 44 6.37 -16.61 -12.11
CA ARG A 44 7.62 -15.85 -11.97
C ARG A 44 8.25 -16.09 -10.60
N VAL A 45 9.54 -16.38 -10.60
CA VAL A 45 10.36 -16.42 -9.38
C VAL A 45 11.02 -15.07 -9.20
N GLN A 46 10.63 -14.33 -8.16
CA GLN A 46 11.11 -12.98 -7.90
C GLN A 46 11.92 -12.94 -6.60
N PRO A 47 13.01 -12.14 -6.54
CA PRO A 47 13.66 -11.86 -5.26
C PRO A 47 12.64 -11.20 -4.32
N PHE A 48 12.66 -11.59 -3.05
CA PHE A 48 11.73 -11.07 -2.05
C PHE A 48 12.48 -10.32 -0.95
N VAL A 49 13.23 -11.03 -0.10
CA VAL A 49 13.92 -10.47 1.07
C VAL A 49 15.10 -11.38 1.46
N THR A 50 16.10 -10.88 2.18
CA THR A 50 17.16 -11.77 2.68
C THR A 50 16.66 -12.67 3.82
N GLU A 51 17.27 -13.85 4.00
CA GLU A 51 16.95 -14.73 5.12
C GLU A 51 17.19 -14.08 6.49
N ALA A 52 18.11 -13.12 6.59
CA ALA A 52 18.39 -12.39 7.83
C ALA A 52 17.25 -11.45 8.25
N GLU A 53 16.53 -10.91 7.28
CA GLU A 53 15.42 -9.96 7.46
C GLU A 53 14.06 -10.65 7.67
N TYR A 54 13.93 -11.94 7.31
CA TYR A 54 12.70 -12.71 7.46
C TYR A 54 12.70 -13.55 8.74
N ASP A 55 11.72 -13.32 9.61
CA ASP A 55 11.49 -14.11 10.82
C ASP A 55 10.49 -15.24 10.56
N PHE A 56 11.00 -16.47 10.42
CA PHE A 56 10.18 -17.67 10.18
C PHE A 56 9.23 -18.03 11.33
N THR A 57 9.38 -17.41 12.51
CA THR A 57 8.45 -17.61 13.62
C THR A 57 7.22 -16.71 13.54
N ARG A 58 7.26 -15.70 12.66
CA ARG A 58 6.17 -14.74 12.47
C ARG A 58 5.34 -15.06 11.23
N PRO A 59 4.05 -14.69 11.21
CA PRO A 59 3.24 -14.76 10.01
C PRO A 59 3.83 -13.96 8.85
N TYR A 60 3.58 -14.41 7.61
CA TYR A 60 4.04 -13.68 6.43
C TYR A 60 3.55 -12.21 6.42
N PHE A 61 2.28 -11.99 6.74
CA PHE A 61 1.73 -10.63 6.82
C PHE A 61 2.50 -9.73 7.79
N GLU A 62 2.93 -10.26 8.94
CA GLU A 62 3.70 -9.50 9.92
C GLU A 62 5.12 -9.20 9.43
N ASN A 63 5.79 -10.18 8.82
CA ASN A 63 7.07 -9.96 8.15
C ASN A 63 6.97 -8.85 7.10
N LEU A 64 5.90 -8.86 6.28
CA LEU A 64 5.69 -7.84 5.25
C LEU A 64 5.58 -6.44 5.88
N LEU A 65 4.83 -6.29 6.98
CA LEU A 65 4.75 -5.02 7.70
C LEU A 65 6.13 -4.54 8.20
N LEU A 66 6.92 -5.42 8.82
CA LEU A 66 8.23 -5.06 9.36
C LEU A 66 9.23 -4.68 8.26
N ILE A 67 9.22 -5.43 7.15
CA ILE A 67 10.06 -5.16 5.97
C ILE A 67 9.69 -3.81 5.35
N GLN A 68 8.39 -3.53 5.18
CA GLN A 68 7.91 -2.25 4.63
C GLN A 68 8.30 -1.05 5.48
N ARG A 69 8.34 -1.22 6.80
CA ARG A 69 8.71 -0.14 7.73
C ARG A 69 10.21 0.03 7.89
N ASN A 70 10.99 -0.91 7.35
CA ASN A 70 12.44 -0.97 7.53
C ASN A 70 12.83 -1.04 9.03
N ASP A 71 11.94 -1.60 9.86
CA ASP A 71 12.13 -1.88 11.29
C ASP A 71 12.91 -3.19 11.49
N GLY A 72 13.24 -3.88 10.39
CA GLY A 72 14.03 -5.09 10.34
C GLY A 72 15.53 -4.81 10.38
N LYS A 73 16.26 -5.73 11.01
CA LYS A 73 17.71 -5.75 11.22
C LYS A 73 18.50 -5.18 10.04
N GLU A 74 19.62 -4.50 10.31
CA GLU A 74 20.51 -4.04 9.24
C GLU A 74 20.83 -5.16 8.24
N PRO A 75 20.76 -4.88 6.93
CA PRO A 75 21.04 -5.88 5.90
C PRO A 75 22.42 -6.48 6.13
N GLN A 76 22.47 -7.76 6.48
CA GLN A 76 23.74 -8.45 6.65
C GLN A 76 24.35 -8.70 5.27
N ALA A 77 25.58 -8.20 5.06
CA ALA A 77 26.33 -8.47 3.85
C ALA A 77 26.43 -10.00 3.63
N ASN A 78 26.05 -10.45 2.42
CA ASN A 78 26.07 -11.85 1.98
C ASN A 78 24.98 -12.78 2.55
N SER A 79 23.89 -12.25 3.11
CA SER A 79 22.76 -13.11 3.50
C SER A 79 22.09 -13.75 2.27
N PRO A 80 21.73 -15.06 2.31
CA PRO A 80 21.01 -15.71 1.23
C PRO A 80 19.67 -15.02 0.92
N MET A 81 19.32 -14.96 -0.36
CA MET A 81 18.04 -14.39 -0.80
C MET A 81 16.91 -15.41 -0.70
N LEU A 82 15.80 -15.00 -0.09
CA LEU A 82 14.51 -15.64 -0.28
C LEU A 82 13.86 -15.12 -1.55
N TYR A 83 13.24 -16.04 -2.26
CA TYR A 83 12.47 -15.80 -3.47
C TYR A 83 11.01 -16.14 -3.22
N ARG A 84 10.13 -15.47 -3.93
CA ARG A 84 8.70 -15.80 -3.96
C ARG A 84 8.28 -16.26 -5.34
N ARG A 85 7.33 -17.20 -5.36
CA ARG A 85 6.70 -17.72 -6.57
C ARG A 85 5.19 -17.80 -6.34
N TYR A 86 4.41 -17.41 -7.34
CA TYR A 86 2.95 -17.51 -7.29
C TYR A 86 2.46 -18.62 -8.22
N SER A 87 1.48 -19.39 -7.74
CA SER A 87 0.69 -20.33 -8.52
C SER A 87 -0.80 -20.02 -8.36
N VAL A 88 -1.62 -20.52 -9.27
CA VAL A 88 -3.08 -20.40 -9.18
C VAL A 88 -3.64 -21.77 -8.85
N GLN A 89 -4.53 -21.80 -7.87
CA GLN A 89 -5.32 -22.98 -7.50
C GLN A 89 -6.80 -22.59 -7.48
N THR A 90 -7.68 -23.58 -7.53
CA THR A 90 -9.13 -23.36 -7.39
C THR A 90 -9.55 -23.76 -5.99
N ALA A 91 -10.23 -22.85 -5.28
CA ALA A 91 -10.85 -23.19 -4.00
C ALA A 91 -12.27 -23.72 -4.24
N PRO A 92 -12.69 -24.77 -3.50
CA PRO A 92 -14.00 -25.39 -3.69
C PRO A 92 -15.16 -24.47 -3.31
N PHE A 93 -14.95 -23.59 -2.32
CA PHE A 93 -15.99 -22.74 -1.75
C PHE A 93 -15.53 -21.29 -1.57
N GLY A 94 -16.50 -20.38 -1.45
CA GLY A 94 -16.29 -18.95 -1.26
C GLY A 94 -16.45 -18.13 -2.53
N CYS A 95 -15.86 -16.93 -2.52
CA CYS A 95 -15.95 -15.94 -3.59
C CYS A 95 -14.65 -15.13 -3.67
N GLN A 96 -14.58 -14.17 -4.61
CA GLN A 96 -13.43 -13.26 -4.75
C GLN A 96 -13.10 -12.43 -3.50
N HIS A 97 -14.07 -12.28 -2.59
CA HIS A 97 -13.91 -11.46 -1.39
C HIS A 97 -13.37 -12.25 -0.18
N TYR A 98 -13.91 -13.45 0.03
CA TYR A 98 -13.63 -14.32 1.18
C TYR A 98 -13.73 -15.79 0.78
N LEU A 99 -12.74 -16.57 1.20
CA LEU A 99 -12.79 -18.03 1.13
C LEU A 99 -13.53 -18.55 2.36
N ARG A 100 -14.66 -19.24 2.16
CA ARG A 100 -15.45 -19.81 3.25
C ARG A 100 -16.34 -20.93 2.73
N ALA A 101 -16.70 -21.85 3.60
CA ALA A 101 -17.54 -23.01 3.28
C ALA A 101 -19.02 -22.85 3.69
N CYS A 102 -19.48 -21.60 3.84
CA CYS A 102 -20.89 -21.27 4.04
C CYS A 102 -21.32 -20.00 3.28
N GLU A 103 -22.62 -19.88 3.08
CA GLU A 103 -23.31 -18.69 2.61
C GLU A 103 -24.09 -18.05 3.77
N VAL A 104 -24.09 -16.72 3.86
CA VAL A 104 -24.84 -15.97 4.87
C VAL A 104 -26.26 -15.72 4.38
N VAL A 105 -27.26 -15.94 5.24
CA VAL A 105 -28.66 -15.66 4.88
C VAL A 105 -28.97 -14.21 5.21
N CYS A 106 -29.33 -13.43 4.19
CA CYS A 106 -29.75 -12.04 4.39
C CYS A 106 -31.11 -12.02 5.11
N PRO A 107 -31.27 -11.33 6.25
CA PRO A 107 -32.53 -11.31 6.98
C PRO A 107 -33.64 -10.52 6.25
N GLN A 108 -33.28 -9.64 5.29
CA GLN A 108 -34.23 -8.87 4.50
C GLN A 108 -34.66 -9.62 3.23
N CYS A 109 -33.71 -10.19 2.49
CA CYS A 109 -33.99 -10.96 1.27
C CYS A 109 -34.46 -12.38 1.56
N THR A 110 -34.17 -12.91 2.76
CA THR A 110 -34.36 -14.32 3.16
C THR A 110 -33.69 -15.32 2.20
N ALA A 111 -32.58 -14.90 1.59
CA ALA A 111 -31.82 -15.68 0.61
C ALA A 111 -30.35 -15.81 1.03
N PRO A 112 -29.70 -16.94 0.70
CA PRO A 112 -28.28 -17.14 0.95
C PRO A 112 -27.44 -16.39 -0.08
N TYR A 113 -26.36 -15.75 0.41
CA TYR A 113 -25.36 -15.11 -0.43
C TYR A 113 -23.97 -15.56 0.02
N PRO A 114 -22.98 -15.62 -0.89
CA PRO A 114 -21.61 -15.89 -0.50
C PRO A 114 -21.15 -14.93 0.60
N CYS A 115 -21.10 -13.61 0.37
CA CYS A 115 -20.85 -12.57 1.39
C CYS A 115 -21.81 -11.41 1.26
N ARG A 116 -21.75 -10.50 2.26
CA ARG A 116 -22.17 -9.11 2.13
C ARG A 116 -21.79 -8.43 0.81
N PHE A 117 -20.53 -8.52 0.34
CA PHE A 117 -20.15 -7.80 -0.89
C PHE A 117 -20.83 -8.39 -2.14
N CYS A 118 -20.92 -9.73 -2.24
CA CYS A 118 -21.68 -10.35 -3.33
C CYS A 118 -23.18 -10.03 -3.25
N HIS A 119 -23.73 -9.92 -2.04
CA HIS A 119 -25.09 -9.44 -1.85
C HIS A 119 -25.24 -7.98 -2.35
N ASP A 120 -24.38 -7.07 -1.89
CA ASP A 120 -24.46 -5.64 -2.19
C ASP A 120 -24.20 -5.34 -3.69
N GLU A 121 -23.53 -6.26 -4.40
CA GLU A 121 -23.37 -6.22 -5.86
C GLU A 121 -24.65 -6.66 -6.62
N GLU A 122 -25.46 -7.52 -6.01
CA GLU A 122 -26.67 -8.10 -6.63
C GLU A 122 -27.97 -7.41 -6.19
N GLN A 123 -27.95 -6.66 -5.07
CA GLN A 123 -29.12 -6.06 -4.44
C GLN A 123 -29.01 -4.54 -4.35
N ASP A 124 -30.14 -3.83 -4.39
CA ASP A 124 -30.21 -2.37 -4.26
C ASP A 124 -30.05 -1.85 -2.82
N HIS A 125 -29.58 -2.71 -1.90
CA HIS A 125 -29.35 -2.35 -0.51
C HIS A 125 -28.15 -3.11 0.06
N GLU A 126 -27.59 -2.58 1.15
CA GLU A 126 -26.51 -3.25 1.88
C GLU A 126 -27.04 -4.41 2.75
N LEU A 127 -26.25 -5.46 2.88
CA LEU A 127 -26.56 -6.58 3.78
C LEU A 127 -26.46 -6.09 5.24
N PRO A 128 -27.54 -6.21 6.05
CA PRO A 128 -27.50 -5.86 7.47
C PRO A 128 -26.77 -6.94 8.27
N PHE A 129 -25.44 -6.99 8.14
CA PHE A 129 -24.61 -8.11 8.61
C PHE A 129 -24.66 -8.37 10.11
N ARG A 130 -25.11 -7.39 10.91
CA ARG A 130 -25.28 -7.52 12.36
C ARG A 130 -26.54 -8.29 12.76
N GLU A 131 -27.49 -8.41 11.83
CA GLU A 131 -28.77 -9.10 12.04
C GLU A 131 -28.79 -10.50 11.41
N VAL A 132 -27.70 -10.89 10.73
CA VAL A 132 -27.55 -12.23 10.18
C VAL A 132 -27.50 -13.23 11.33
N ALA A 133 -28.44 -14.18 11.33
CA ALA A 133 -28.56 -15.22 12.35
C ALA A 133 -28.43 -16.65 11.78
N ARG A 134 -28.40 -16.79 10.45
CA ARG A 134 -28.49 -18.08 9.76
C ARG A 134 -27.44 -18.17 8.65
N VAL A 135 -26.95 -19.38 8.42
CA VAL A 135 -26.00 -19.72 7.36
C VAL A 135 -26.38 -21.02 6.67
N VAL A 136 -26.01 -21.17 5.40
CA VAL A 136 -26.17 -22.41 4.62
C VAL A 136 -24.80 -23.02 4.37
N CYS A 137 -24.62 -24.30 4.73
CA CYS A 137 -23.38 -25.02 4.48
C CYS A 137 -23.19 -25.30 2.99
N CYS A 138 -22.06 -24.89 2.40
CA CYS A 138 -21.78 -25.17 0.99
C CYS A 138 -21.59 -26.67 0.69
N SER A 139 -21.13 -27.46 1.67
CA SER A 139 -20.83 -28.89 1.49
C SER A 139 -22.08 -29.78 1.57
N CYS A 140 -22.99 -29.53 2.51
CA CYS A 140 -24.16 -30.38 2.75
C CYS A 140 -25.51 -29.69 2.59
N GLN A 141 -25.52 -28.39 2.29
CA GLN A 141 -26.73 -27.58 2.06
C GLN A 141 -27.66 -27.47 3.28
N LEU A 142 -27.17 -27.83 4.48
CA LEU A 142 -27.91 -27.61 5.72
C LEU A 142 -27.94 -26.11 6.05
N GLU A 143 -29.13 -25.57 6.23
CA GLU A 143 -29.33 -24.26 6.85
C GLU A 143 -29.37 -24.40 8.37
N GLN A 144 -28.55 -23.60 9.06
CA GLN A 144 -28.34 -23.69 10.50
C GLN A 144 -28.12 -22.31 11.13
N ASP A 145 -28.04 -22.28 12.46
CA ASP A 145 -27.75 -21.05 13.19
C ASP A 145 -26.31 -20.58 12.94
N LEU A 146 -26.08 -19.29 13.16
CA LEU A 146 -24.78 -18.67 12.92
C LEU A 146 -23.72 -19.19 13.91
N HIS A 147 -22.88 -20.11 13.45
CA HIS A 147 -21.64 -20.51 14.13
C HIS A 147 -20.63 -21.10 13.15
N GLN A 148 -19.40 -21.34 13.61
CA GLN A 148 -18.23 -21.65 12.77
C GLN A 148 -18.23 -23.04 12.11
N VAL A 149 -18.98 -24.00 12.65
CA VAL A 149 -18.90 -25.42 12.25
C VAL A 149 -20.27 -25.91 11.80
N CYS A 150 -20.35 -26.65 10.71
CA CYS A 150 -21.60 -27.23 10.26
C CYS A 150 -22.09 -28.33 11.21
N ASP A 151 -23.36 -28.26 11.62
CA ASP A 151 -24.00 -29.27 12.49
C ASP A 151 -24.22 -30.60 11.77
N GLY A 152 -24.43 -30.56 10.45
CA GLY A 152 -24.73 -31.74 9.64
C GLY A 152 -23.50 -32.55 9.26
N CYS A 153 -22.43 -31.88 8.79
CA CYS A 153 -21.25 -32.56 8.25
C CYS A 153 -19.93 -32.24 8.96
N GLY A 154 -19.94 -31.38 9.99
CA GLY A 154 -18.75 -31.00 10.74
C GLY A 154 -17.77 -30.08 9.97
N GLN A 155 -18.14 -29.59 8.79
CA GLN A 155 -17.31 -28.67 8.01
C GLN A 155 -17.07 -27.37 8.79
N VAL A 156 -15.80 -27.00 8.96
CA VAL A 156 -15.42 -25.67 9.47
C VAL A 156 -15.58 -24.66 8.34
N PHE A 157 -16.34 -23.58 8.58
CA PHE A 157 -16.68 -22.59 7.55
C PHE A 157 -15.57 -21.58 7.25
N GLY A 158 -14.68 -21.33 8.20
CA GLY A 158 -13.55 -20.42 8.04
C GLY A 158 -12.56 -20.60 9.19
N ASP A 159 -11.28 -20.33 8.95
CA ASP A 159 -10.25 -20.34 10.00
C ASP A 159 -10.49 -19.16 10.97
N TYR A 160 -10.89 -18.02 10.41
CA TYR A 160 -11.40 -16.88 11.15
C TYR A 160 -12.93 -16.89 11.16
N TYR A 161 -13.51 -16.64 12.34
CA TYR A 161 -14.93 -16.45 12.54
C TYR A 161 -15.20 -15.26 13.47
N CYS A 162 -16.12 -14.38 13.06
CA CYS A 162 -16.66 -13.34 13.92
C CYS A 162 -18.18 -13.34 13.87
N GLU A 163 -18.81 -13.77 14.96
CA GLU A 163 -20.26 -13.78 15.16
C GLU A 163 -20.88 -12.39 14.96
N LYS A 164 -20.31 -11.36 15.61
CA LYS A 164 -20.79 -9.96 15.56
C LYS A 164 -20.84 -9.37 14.15
N CYS A 165 -20.01 -9.89 13.25
CA CYS A 165 -19.91 -9.41 11.87
C CYS A 165 -20.43 -10.42 10.84
N ALA A 166 -20.89 -11.60 11.28
CA ALA A 166 -21.18 -12.77 10.44
C ALA A 166 -20.08 -13.03 9.39
N LEU A 167 -18.81 -12.88 9.79
CA LEU A 167 -17.66 -12.96 8.88
C LEU A 167 -16.92 -14.28 9.06
N PHE A 168 -16.64 -14.94 7.95
CA PHE A 168 -15.87 -16.19 7.85
C PHE A 168 -14.79 -16.03 6.77
N ASP A 169 -13.56 -16.44 7.05
CA ASP A 169 -12.46 -16.43 6.08
C ASP A 169 -11.44 -17.55 6.36
N SER A 170 -10.99 -18.24 5.29
CA SER A 170 -10.02 -19.35 5.31
C SER A 170 -8.64 -19.01 4.75
N LEU A 171 -8.32 -17.74 4.47
CA LEU A 171 -6.94 -17.36 4.10
C LEU A 171 -5.99 -17.43 5.30
N GLY A 172 -6.54 -17.31 6.52
CA GLY A 172 -5.80 -17.44 7.77
C GLY A 172 -4.83 -16.28 8.06
N ASN A 173 -4.21 -16.33 9.24
CA ASN A 173 -3.34 -15.25 9.74
C ASN A 173 -2.05 -15.04 8.94
N GLN A 174 -1.65 -16.03 8.14
CA GLN A 174 -0.43 -15.94 7.32
C GLN A 174 -0.59 -14.91 6.20
N ALA A 175 -1.75 -14.82 5.58
CA ALA A 175 -1.97 -13.97 4.42
C ALA A 175 -2.91 -12.80 4.64
N LYS A 176 -4.02 -13.04 5.34
CA LYS A 176 -5.03 -12.01 5.61
C LYS A 176 -5.47 -12.15 7.07
N PRO A 177 -4.62 -11.74 8.04
CA PRO A 177 -5.04 -11.73 9.43
C PRO A 177 -6.20 -10.76 9.59
N ILE A 178 -7.24 -11.22 10.27
CA ILE A 178 -8.45 -10.43 10.55
C ILE A 178 -8.63 -10.39 12.06
N PHE A 179 -9.03 -9.24 12.57
CA PHE A 179 -9.41 -9.08 13.98
C PHE A 179 -10.62 -8.16 14.10
N HIS A 180 -11.39 -8.33 15.17
CA HIS A 180 -12.54 -7.49 15.45
C HIS A 180 -12.11 -6.29 16.30
N SER A 181 -12.45 -5.07 15.86
CA SER A 181 -12.12 -3.81 16.55
C SER A 181 -13.31 -2.87 16.50
N GLY A 182 -13.73 -2.33 17.65
CA GLY A 182 -14.93 -1.52 17.76
C GLY A 182 -16.19 -2.22 17.23
N SER A 183 -16.65 -1.78 16.06
CA SER A 183 -17.92 -2.21 15.44
C SER A 183 -17.76 -3.08 14.18
N LEU A 184 -16.53 -3.38 13.75
CA LEU A 184 -16.26 -4.16 12.53
C LEU A 184 -14.96 -5.00 12.59
N CYS A 185 -14.91 -6.03 11.74
CA CYS A 185 -13.69 -6.79 11.49
C CYS A 185 -12.75 -6.02 10.55
N ARG A 186 -11.46 -5.99 10.87
CA ARG A 186 -10.42 -5.30 10.11
C ARG A 186 -9.31 -6.26 9.72
N VAL A 187 -8.72 -6.04 8.55
CA VAL A 187 -7.51 -6.76 8.11
C VAL A 187 -6.31 -6.14 8.81
N GLY A 188 -5.57 -6.94 9.58
CA GLY A 188 -4.39 -6.52 10.35
C GLY A 188 -4.12 -7.44 11.53
N VAL A 189 -3.06 -7.15 12.28
CA VAL A 189 -2.71 -7.89 13.50
C VAL A 189 -3.06 -7.03 14.71
N ALA A 190 -4.03 -7.48 15.52
CA ALA A 190 -4.63 -6.71 16.62
C ALA A 190 -3.61 -6.06 17.57
N ALA A 191 -2.47 -6.71 17.80
CA ALA A 191 -1.40 -6.20 18.67
C ALA A 191 -0.87 -4.82 18.25
N TYR A 192 -0.90 -4.48 16.95
CA TYR A 192 -0.40 -3.19 16.45
C TYR A 192 -1.43 -2.07 16.45
N TYR A 193 -2.69 -2.36 16.81
CA TYR A 193 -3.77 -1.38 16.74
C TYR A 193 -4.39 -1.12 18.12
N ARG A 194 -4.97 0.06 18.26
CA ARG A 194 -5.79 0.45 19.42
C ARG A 194 -6.93 1.36 18.94
N ASP A 195 -8.14 1.15 19.48
CA ASP A 195 -9.30 1.98 19.15
C ASP A 195 -9.19 3.34 19.84
N CYS A 196 -9.45 4.42 19.09
CA CYS A 196 -9.58 5.75 19.64
C CYS A 196 -11.01 5.96 20.12
N THR A 197 -11.19 6.23 21.41
CA THR A 197 -12.52 6.46 22.01
C THR A 197 -13.14 7.78 21.59
N LEU A 198 -12.34 8.75 21.11
CA LEU A 198 -12.82 10.07 20.68
C LEU A 198 -13.46 10.01 19.30
N CYS A 199 -12.82 9.35 18.33
CA CYS A 199 -13.33 9.25 16.95
C CYS A 199 -13.91 7.88 16.59
N GLY A 200 -13.80 6.88 17.47
CA GLY A 200 -14.28 5.51 17.23
C GLY A 200 -13.46 4.73 16.20
N GLN A 201 -12.27 5.21 15.81
CA GLN A 201 -11.46 4.61 14.74
C GLN A 201 -10.37 3.70 15.31
N CYS A 202 -10.04 2.64 14.57
CA CYS A 202 -8.94 1.73 14.88
C CYS A 202 -7.63 2.31 14.32
N ILE A 203 -6.69 2.69 15.19
CA ILE A 203 -5.48 3.42 14.83
C ILE A 203 -4.25 2.57 15.17
N LEU A 204 -3.21 2.66 14.33
CA LEU A 204 -1.89 2.08 14.64
C LEU A 204 -1.37 2.66 15.95
N ARG A 205 -0.91 1.79 16.87
CA ARG A 205 -0.46 2.20 18.21
C ARG A 205 0.60 3.29 18.17
N GLU A 206 1.54 3.19 17.24
CA GLU A 206 2.65 4.14 17.08
C GLU A 206 2.18 5.50 16.54
N CYS A 207 1.12 5.52 15.74
CA CYS A 207 0.54 6.75 15.24
C CYS A 207 -0.50 7.33 16.18
N PHE A 208 -0.85 6.66 17.28
CA PHE A 208 -1.98 7.10 18.08
C PHE A 208 -1.70 8.43 18.79
N ASP A 209 -0.49 8.71 19.25
CA ASP A 209 -0.29 9.98 19.98
C ASP A 209 -0.23 11.19 19.02
N SER A 210 0.07 10.95 17.74
CA SER A 210 0.09 11.97 16.68
C SER A 210 -1.18 12.00 15.82
N HIS A 211 -2.08 11.03 15.95
CA HIS A 211 -3.28 10.99 15.12
C HIS A 211 -4.19 12.18 15.41
N VAL A 212 -4.69 12.79 14.34
CA VAL A 212 -5.73 13.79 14.43
C VAL A 212 -7.06 13.10 14.17
N CYS A 213 -7.99 13.22 15.12
CA CYS A 213 -9.36 12.75 14.99
C CYS A 213 -10.10 13.55 13.90
N LYS A 214 -9.79 13.28 12.63
CA LYS A 214 -10.51 13.81 11.46
C LYS A 214 -11.53 12.80 10.96
N GLN A 215 -12.65 13.33 10.49
CA GLN A 215 -13.76 12.59 9.92
C GLN A 215 -13.74 12.73 8.39
N GLU A 216 -12.63 12.37 7.75
CA GLU A 216 -12.73 12.08 6.31
C GLU A 216 -13.47 10.75 6.22
N ASP A 217 -14.68 10.78 5.65
CA ASP A 217 -15.53 9.60 5.58
C ASP A 217 -15.32 8.81 4.28
N THR A 218 -14.67 9.39 3.26
CA THR A 218 -14.56 8.80 1.92
C THR A 218 -13.12 8.76 1.42
N CYS A 219 -12.70 7.60 0.90
CA CYS A 219 -11.38 7.43 0.29
C CYS A 219 -11.33 8.15 -1.07
N PRO A 220 -10.37 9.04 -1.33
CA PRO A 220 -10.28 9.79 -2.60
C PRO A 220 -9.91 8.91 -3.81
N VAL A 221 -9.48 7.66 -3.58
CA VAL A 221 -9.03 6.75 -4.64
C VAL A 221 -10.15 5.81 -5.09
N CYS A 222 -10.82 5.13 -4.15
CA CYS A 222 -11.87 4.16 -4.48
C CYS A 222 -13.28 4.67 -4.20
N LEU A 223 -13.44 5.86 -3.61
CA LEU A 223 -14.71 6.45 -3.18
C LEU A 223 -15.47 5.63 -2.13
N GLY A 224 -14.87 4.55 -1.60
CA GLY A 224 -15.42 3.77 -0.50
C GLY A 224 -15.26 4.46 0.85
N THR A 225 -16.07 4.05 1.83
CA THR A 225 -16.05 4.66 3.16
C THR A 225 -14.75 4.34 3.91
N LEU A 226 -14.16 5.32 4.60
CA LEU A 226 -12.97 5.12 5.44
C LEU A 226 -13.33 4.57 6.82
N ARG A 227 -14.57 4.83 7.28
CA ARG A 227 -15.06 4.43 8.60
C ARG A 227 -15.40 2.94 8.66
N ASP A 228 -16.23 2.48 7.72
CA ASP A 228 -16.86 1.15 7.73
C ASP A 228 -16.16 0.13 6.81
N SER A 229 -14.97 0.48 6.32
CA SER A 229 -14.13 -0.42 5.55
C SER A 229 -13.39 -1.43 6.44
N ILE A 230 -13.33 -2.67 5.96
CA ILE A 230 -12.49 -3.73 6.53
C ILE A 230 -11.00 -3.41 6.38
N TYR A 231 -10.64 -2.55 5.42
CA TYR A 231 -9.28 -2.13 5.20
C TYR A 231 -8.96 -0.96 6.12
N LEU A 232 -7.77 -1.03 6.70
CA LEU A 232 -7.22 0.06 7.47
C LEU A 232 -7.02 1.30 6.59
N LYS A 233 -6.97 2.45 7.24
CA LYS A 233 -6.63 3.71 6.61
C LYS A 233 -5.20 4.12 6.95
N SER A 234 -4.60 4.86 6.05
CA SER A 234 -3.28 5.47 6.25
C SER A 234 -3.44 6.98 6.40
N ASP A 235 -2.87 7.53 7.46
CA ASP A 235 -2.68 8.96 7.63
C ASP A 235 -1.45 9.40 6.84
N LEU A 236 -1.65 10.26 5.85
CA LEU A 236 -0.56 10.83 5.08
C LEU A 236 0.15 11.95 5.88
N PRO A 237 1.44 12.26 5.59
CA PRO A 237 2.14 13.39 6.21
C PRO A 237 1.43 14.74 6.05
N CYS A 238 0.65 14.92 4.98
CA CYS A 238 -0.17 16.11 4.76
C CYS A 238 -1.48 16.15 5.58
N GLY A 239 -1.77 15.09 6.35
CA GLY A 239 -2.95 14.97 7.21
C GLY A 239 -4.24 14.54 6.49
N HIS A 240 -4.15 14.07 5.24
CA HIS A 240 -5.26 13.45 4.50
C HIS A 240 -5.25 11.92 4.69
N GLN A 241 -6.41 11.30 4.52
CA GLN A 241 -6.62 9.87 4.76
C GLN A 241 -7.09 9.14 3.49
N LEU A 242 -6.62 7.90 3.31
CA LEU A 242 -7.11 6.96 2.31
C LEU A 242 -6.96 5.52 2.82
N HIS A 243 -7.59 4.53 2.18
CA HIS A 243 -7.34 3.13 2.56
C HIS A 243 -5.88 2.76 2.31
N GLN A 244 -5.32 1.92 3.18
CA GLN A 244 -3.94 1.44 3.08
C GLN A 244 -3.68 0.73 1.75
N HIS A 245 -4.62 -0.09 1.29
CA HIS A 245 -4.50 -0.78 0.00
C HIS A 245 -4.59 0.19 -1.20
N CYS A 246 -5.34 1.29 -1.08
CA CYS A 246 -5.37 2.34 -2.10
C CYS A 246 -4.04 3.09 -2.14
N LEU A 247 -3.44 3.39 -0.99
CA LEU A 247 -2.12 4.02 -0.91
C LEU A 247 -1.05 3.14 -1.53
N GLN A 248 -1.07 1.84 -1.21
CA GLN A 248 -0.17 0.86 -1.82
C GLN A 248 -0.35 0.79 -3.34
N GLY A 249 -1.59 0.79 -3.83
CA GLY A 249 -1.87 0.84 -5.27
C GLY A 249 -1.26 2.07 -5.94
N CYS A 250 -1.36 3.26 -5.31
CA CYS A 250 -0.68 4.46 -5.81
C CYS A 250 0.84 4.28 -5.89
N TYR A 251 1.46 3.63 -4.90
CA TYR A 251 2.91 3.36 -4.91
C TYR A 251 3.31 2.36 -5.99
N ASP A 252 2.51 1.32 -6.20
CA ASP A 252 2.74 0.32 -7.24
C ASP A 252 2.68 0.95 -8.64
N ASP A 253 1.85 1.99 -8.82
CA ASP A 253 1.76 2.80 -10.04
C ASP A 253 2.84 3.90 -10.13
N GLY A 254 3.73 4.00 -9.14
CA GLY A 254 4.80 5.01 -9.07
C GLY A 254 4.32 6.42 -8.68
N ASN A 255 3.11 6.55 -8.16
CA ASN A 255 2.56 7.81 -7.67
C ASN A 255 2.75 7.97 -6.15
N TYR A 256 3.70 8.82 -5.77
CA TYR A 256 4.05 9.11 -4.37
C TYR A 256 3.46 10.44 -3.87
N SER A 257 2.41 10.95 -4.54
CA SER A 257 1.76 12.21 -4.22
C SER A 257 0.34 11.97 -3.69
N CYS A 258 -0.06 12.76 -2.70
CA CYS A 258 -1.41 12.76 -2.18
C CYS A 258 -2.41 13.09 -3.30
N PRO A 259 -3.46 12.28 -3.52
CA PRO A 259 -4.42 12.53 -4.59
C PRO A 259 -5.25 13.81 -4.36
N ILE A 260 -5.33 14.29 -3.10
CA ILE A 260 -6.11 15.48 -2.73
C ILE A 260 -5.29 16.76 -2.89
N CYS A 261 -4.10 16.81 -2.29
CA CYS A 261 -3.31 18.05 -2.20
C CYS A 261 -1.97 18.01 -2.93
N ARG A 262 -1.64 16.91 -3.62
CA ARG A 262 -0.39 16.68 -4.37
C ARG A 262 0.91 16.70 -3.55
N LYS A 263 0.86 16.94 -2.24
CA LYS A 263 2.00 16.78 -1.32
C LYS A 263 2.52 15.34 -1.31
N SER A 264 3.82 15.17 -1.17
CA SER A 264 4.47 13.86 -1.13
C SER A 264 4.03 13.07 0.10
N THR A 265 3.75 11.80 -0.10
CA THR A 265 3.30 10.85 0.94
C THR A 265 4.45 10.12 1.63
N LEU A 266 5.69 10.37 1.20
CA LEU A 266 6.89 9.66 1.64
C LEU A 266 7.35 10.12 3.02
N THR A 267 7.98 9.21 3.78
CA THR A 267 8.59 9.54 5.08
C THR A 267 9.81 10.45 4.90
N VAL A 268 10.24 11.09 5.99
CA VAL A 268 11.40 12.00 5.99
C VAL A 268 12.67 11.27 5.54
N GLU A 269 12.90 10.06 6.05
CA GLU A 269 14.05 9.22 5.73
C GLU A 269 14.04 8.81 4.25
N THR A 270 12.85 8.51 3.72
CA THR A 270 12.69 8.12 2.31
C THR A 270 12.94 9.30 1.38
N LYS A 271 12.43 10.49 1.72
CA LYS A 271 12.72 11.74 0.98
C LYS A 271 14.22 12.03 0.95
N GLN A 272 14.91 11.85 2.09
CA GLN A 272 16.36 12.04 2.17
C GLN A 272 17.12 11.07 1.26
N LYS A 273 16.81 9.77 1.32
CA LYS A 273 17.43 8.75 0.44
C LYS A 273 17.21 9.07 -1.05
N ILE A 274 16.01 9.50 -1.43
CA ILE A 274 15.70 9.89 -2.80
C ILE A 274 16.52 11.13 -3.21
N LYS A 275 16.61 12.14 -2.35
CA LYS A 275 17.45 13.33 -2.59
C LYS A 275 18.91 12.95 -2.80
N GLU A 276 19.48 12.10 -1.95
CA GLU A 276 20.87 11.64 -2.08
C GLU A 276 21.12 10.90 -3.40
N ASN A 277 20.17 10.06 -3.84
CA ASN A 277 20.26 9.36 -5.11
C ASN A 277 20.12 10.32 -6.31
N TRP A 278 19.22 11.30 -6.22
CA TRP A 278 19.09 12.34 -7.22
C TRP A 278 20.36 13.20 -7.33
N LEU A 279 20.97 13.58 -6.21
CA LEU A 279 22.27 14.27 -6.19
C LEU A 279 23.39 13.48 -6.87
N LYS A 280 23.44 12.16 -6.66
CA LYS A 280 24.42 11.29 -7.35
C LYS A 280 24.15 11.18 -8.85
N PHE A 281 22.89 11.28 -9.27
CA PHE A 281 22.45 11.19 -10.66
C PHE A 281 22.78 12.46 -11.44
N ILE A 282 22.46 13.65 -10.90
CA ILE A 282 22.70 14.92 -11.59
C ILE A 282 24.20 15.16 -11.84
N LYS A 283 25.09 14.71 -10.95
CA LYS A 283 26.56 14.80 -11.12
C LYS A 283 27.08 14.09 -12.37
N LYS A 284 26.31 13.14 -12.92
CA LYS A 284 26.69 12.34 -14.09
C LYS A 284 26.05 12.84 -15.38
N ILE A 285 25.14 13.80 -15.31
CA ILE A 285 24.30 14.21 -16.44
C ILE A 285 24.66 15.60 -16.90
N LYS A 286 24.79 15.73 -18.23
CA LYS A 286 24.95 17.02 -18.88
C LYS A 286 23.58 17.55 -19.28
N VAL A 287 23.36 18.85 -19.03
CA VAL A 287 22.16 19.53 -19.50
C VAL A 287 22.19 19.59 -21.03
N PRO A 288 21.11 19.19 -21.73
CA PRO A 288 21.04 19.30 -23.19
C PRO A 288 21.19 20.76 -23.65
N LEU A 289 21.94 20.97 -24.75
CA LEU A 289 22.25 22.31 -25.26
C LEU A 289 21.02 23.17 -25.53
N PHE A 290 19.91 22.57 -25.99
CA PHE A 290 18.66 23.29 -26.27
C PHE A 290 17.96 23.84 -25.02
N LEU A 291 18.35 23.41 -23.81
CA LEU A 291 17.88 23.94 -22.54
C LEU A 291 18.84 24.98 -21.93
N LYS A 292 20.05 25.12 -22.48
CA LYS A 292 21.07 26.05 -21.98
C LYS A 292 20.54 27.48 -22.08
N GLY A 293 20.65 28.25 -21.00
CA GLY A 293 20.20 29.64 -20.93
C GLY A 293 18.68 29.84 -20.84
N LEU A 294 17.90 28.75 -20.75
CA LEU A 294 16.47 28.83 -20.42
C LEU A 294 16.28 28.77 -18.90
N TYR A 295 15.31 29.53 -18.40
CA TYR A 295 14.97 29.58 -17.00
C TYR A 295 13.48 29.32 -16.84
N SER A 296 13.11 28.64 -15.76
CA SER A 296 11.72 28.39 -15.40
C SER A 296 11.47 28.88 -13.98
N GLU A 297 10.22 29.24 -13.73
CA GLU A 297 9.65 29.31 -12.40
C GLU A 297 9.15 27.91 -12.00
N ILE A 298 9.50 27.48 -10.81
CA ILE A 298 9.21 26.15 -10.27
C ILE A 298 8.40 26.33 -9.00
N SER A 299 7.31 25.58 -8.88
CA SER A 299 6.53 25.48 -7.65
C SER A 299 6.77 24.15 -6.95
N CYS A 300 6.90 24.18 -5.63
CA CYS A 300 7.03 22.98 -4.81
C CYS A 300 5.67 22.57 -4.24
N ASN A 301 5.21 21.35 -4.55
CA ASN A 301 3.95 20.83 -4.01
C ASN A 301 4.00 20.67 -2.48
N ASP A 302 5.17 20.38 -1.90
CA ASP A 302 5.30 20.06 -0.47
C ASP A 302 5.22 21.30 0.43
N CYS A 303 6.00 22.35 0.10
CA CYS A 303 6.06 23.59 0.89
C CYS A 303 5.34 24.78 0.26
N GLN A 304 4.81 24.63 -0.96
CA GLN A 304 4.09 25.68 -1.72
C GLN A 304 4.94 26.92 -2.07
N GLN A 305 6.25 26.87 -1.82
CA GLN A 305 7.17 27.94 -2.22
C GLN A 305 7.46 27.86 -3.71
N ILE A 306 7.64 29.04 -4.30
CA ILE A 306 8.03 29.23 -5.69
C ILE A 306 9.51 29.66 -5.72
N PHE A 307 10.26 29.10 -6.65
CA PHE A 307 11.66 29.46 -6.88
C PHE A 307 11.98 29.47 -8.37
N ILE A 308 13.05 30.17 -8.77
CA ILE A 308 13.50 30.24 -10.15
C ILE A 308 14.75 29.39 -10.32
N TRP A 309 14.83 28.59 -11.39
CA TRP A 309 15.97 27.73 -11.67
C TRP A 309 16.25 27.62 -13.18
N PRO A 310 17.51 27.38 -13.60
CA PRO A 310 17.81 26.98 -14.98
C PRO A 310 17.02 25.73 -15.38
N LYS A 311 16.51 25.71 -16.60
CA LYS A 311 15.65 24.64 -17.08
C LYS A 311 16.43 23.33 -17.23
N VAL A 312 15.90 22.24 -16.65
CA VAL A 312 16.45 20.88 -16.74
C VAL A 312 15.35 19.87 -17.06
N ASN A 313 15.70 18.64 -17.44
CA ASN A 313 14.75 17.59 -17.83
C ASN A 313 14.67 16.42 -16.83
N TYR A 314 15.23 16.57 -15.63
CA TYR A 314 15.32 15.52 -14.60
C TYR A 314 14.77 15.95 -13.22
N GLY A 315 13.91 16.98 -13.21
CA GLY A 315 13.27 17.49 -12.00
C GLY A 315 14.13 18.48 -11.21
N TYR A 316 13.51 19.13 -10.22
CA TYR A 316 14.11 20.19 -9.42
C TYR A 316 14.05 19.85 -7.93
N CYS A 317 15.07 20.26 -7.19
CA CYS A 317 15.06 20.16 -5.73
C CYS A 317 14.64 21.50 -5.14
N CYS A 318 13.62 21.49 -4.29
CA CYS A 318 13.15 22.69 -3.63
C CYS A 318 14.18 23.17 -2.60
N PRO A 319 14.68 24.41 -2.68
CA PRO A 319 15.69 24.91 -1.75
C PRO A 319 15.17 25.13 -0.33
N ASN A 320 13.85 25.26 -0.15
CA ASN A 320 13.24 25.52 1.15
C ASN A 320 12.99 24.25 1.97
N CYS A 321 12.70 23.12 1.32
CA CYS A 321 12.28 21.90 2.02
C CYS A 321 12.92 20.61 1.48
N ASP A 322 13.88 20.73 0.56
CA ASP A 322 14.62 19.61 -0.04
C ASP A 322 13.79 18.59 -0.82
N SER A 323 12.50 18.89 -1.03
CA SER A 323 11.60 18.01 -1.77
C SER A 323 11.87 18.08 -3.27
N LEU A 324 11.87 16.90 -3.91
CA LEU A 324 11.87 16.78 -5.37
C LEU A 324 10.47 16.82 -5.98
N ASN A 325 9.42 16.93 -5.15
CA ASN A 325 8.04 17.03 -5.61
C ASN A 325 7.74 18.45 -6.11
N THR A 326 8.27 18.77 -7.28
CA THR A 326 8.28 20.10 -7.89
C THR A 326 7.79 20.03 -9.33
N PHE A 327 7.27 21.14 -9.85
CA PHE A 327 6.81 21.24 -11.24
C PHE A 327 7.05 22.64 -11.80
N GLU A 328 7.32 22.71 -13.11
CA GLU A 328 7.46 23.99 -13.82
C GLU A 328 6.09 24.65 -13.95
N THR A 329 6.01 25.94 -13.62
CA THR A 329 4.80 26.75 -13.79
C THR A 329 4.85 27.53 -15.10
N GLN A 330 5.91 28.32 -15.29
CA GLN A 330 6.09 29.17 -16.46
C GLN A 330 7.57 29.39 -16.79
N ALA A 331 7.86 29.71 -18.06
CA ALA A 331 9.19 30.15 -18.46
C ALA A 331 9.48 31.56 -17.94
N THR A 332 10.73 31.86 -17.62
CA THR A 332 11.17 33.17 -17.12
C THR A 332 12.53 33.57 -17.71
N THR A 333 13.01 34.77 -17.38
CA THR A 333 14.23 35.35 -17.94
C THR A 333 15.44 35.14 -17.03
N ARG A 334 16.63 35.28 -17.61
CA ARG A 334 17.89 35.28 -16.87
C ARG A 334 17.92 36.39 -15.80
N ASP A 335 17.39 37.57 -16.12
CA ASP A 335 17.38 38.71 -15.18
C ASP A 335 16.52 38.43 -13.95
N ASN A 336 15.39 37.75 -14.14
CA ASN A 336 14.54 37.31 -13.02
C ASN A 336 15.24 36.27 -12.16
N PHE A 337 15.96 35.32 -12.77
CA PHE A 337 16.78 34.36 -12.02
C PHE A 337 17.89 35.04 -11.21
N ILE A 338 18.64 35.96 -11.81
CA ILE A 338 19.70 36.71 -11.12
C ILE A 338 19.10 37.52 -9.95
N SER A 339 17.96 38.16 -10.17
CA SER A 339 17.26 38.92 -9.13
C SER A 339 16.77 38.03 -7.99
N TYR A 340 16.24 36.85 -8.30
CA TYR A 340 15.82 35.85 -7.32
C TYR A 340 16.99 35.40 -6.44
N ILE A 341 18.12 34.99 -7.03
CA ILE A 341 19.30 34.52 -6.28
C ILE A 341 19.88 35.62 -5.38
N LYS A 342 19.92 36.88 -5.84
CA LYS A 342 20.39 38.02 -5.03
C LYS A 342 19.54 38.30 -3.79
N GLY A 343 18.28 37.87 -3.79
CA GLY A 343 17.33 38.08 -2.69
C GLY A 343 17.39 37.02 -1.58
N ILE A 344 18.29 36.05 -1.66
CA ILE A 344 18.36 34.92 -0.72
C ILE A 344 19.49 35.18 0.28
N GLU A 345 19.16 35.39 1.55
CA GLU A 345 20.09 35.83 2.60
C GLU A 345 21.10 34.76 3.03
N GLU A 346 20.73 33.47 2.95
CA GLU A 346 21.66 32.36 3.11
C GLU A 346 21.80 31.61 1.78
N PRO A 347 23.03 31.33 1.36
CA PRO A 347 23.21 30.79 0.05
C PRO A 347 22.64 29.37 -0.04
N ILE A 348 21.80 29.13 -1.05
CA ILE A 348 21.56 27.80 -1.62
C ILE A 348 22.85 27.35 -2.37
N ILE A 349 24.04 27.61 -1.81
CA ILE A 349 25.36 27.41 -2.46
C ILE A 349 25.69 25.92 -2.58
N ASN A 350 25.10 25.04 -1.77
CA ASN A 350 25.40 23.60 -1.93
C ASN A 350 24.86 22.98 -3.23
N TYR A 351 24.00 23.69 -3.97
CA TYR A 351 23.48 23.24 -5.27
C TYR A 351 24.09 23.99 -6.46
N MET A 352 24.65 25.18 -6.28
CA MET A 352 25.15 26.04 -7.37
C MET A 352 26.58 25.70 -7.81
N ASP A 353 27.47 25.28 -6.90
CA ASP A 353 28.87 24.95 -7.20
C ASP A 353 29.03 23.86 -8.28
N GLN A 354 27.99 23.06 -8.56
CA GLN A 354 27.99 22.00 -9.57
C GLN A 354 27.44 22.45 -10.93
N PHE A 355 26.79 23.61 -11.02
CA PHE A 355 26.30 24.17 -12.28
C PHE A 355 27.25 25.22 -12.87
N GLU A 356 28.10 25.85 -12.06
CA GLU A 356 29.03 26.92 -12.51
C GLU A 356 30.14 26.43 -13.45
N GLU A 357 30.56 25.15 -13.40
CA GLU A 357 31.50 24.60 -14.40
C GLU A 357 30.94 24.58 -15.84
N ALA A 358 29.61 24.76 -16.02
CA ALA A 358 28.99 24.86 -17.34
C ALA A 358 28.79 26.32 -17.83
N PHE A 359 29.03 27.31 -16.97
CA PHE A 359 28.80 28.73 -17.27
C PHE A 359 30.08 29.53 -17.52
N GLU A 360 31.26 29.07 -17.08
CA GLU A 360 32.53 29.81 -17.22
C GLU A 360 33.34 29.56 -18.50
N ASN A 361 32.86 28.73 -19.44
CA ASN A 361 33.61 28.42 -20.68
C ASN A 361 33.07 29.08 -21.96
N ASP A 362 32.24 30.13 -21.88
CA ASP A 362 31.74 30.89 -23.05
C ASP A 362 32.15 32.39 -23.01
N GLU A 363 33.23 32.73 -22.31
CA GLU A 363 34.03 33.94 -22.58
C GLU A 363 35.40 33.52 -23.13
N GLY A 364 35.44 33.15 -24.42
CA GLY A 364 36.66 32.76 -25.12
C GLY A 364 36.46 32.67 -26.62
#